data_AF-A0A7Y5J3E7-F1
#
_entry.id   AF-A0A7Y5J3E7-F1
#
_cell.length_a   1.000
_cell.length_b   1.000
_cell.length_c   1.000
_cell.angle_alpha   90.00
_cell.angle_beta   90.00
_cell.angle_gamma   90.00
#
_symmetry.space_group_name_H-M   'P 1'
#
loop_
_entity.id
_entity.type
_entity.pdbx_description
1 polymer ?
#
loop_
_entity_poly.entity_id
_entity_poly.type
_entity_poly.pdbx_seq_one_letter_code
_entity_poly.pdbx_strand_id
1 'polypeptide(L)'
;MKRTIWGMIFLCFLIKGYAQEVFQQEKRDYIWLIGYGSFSNDARFDNMRMDFHENPVVISRDPRHLWFDITNANISDADGNLLFYTNGIAIHNHLNELMENGDGLNPDPYTQWWVHGGYIHYQGVLILPLPGSTSLYYLLHSERSIPPPNVFENNTVVFNSYKTLVDMEQNAGAGKVLEKNVPLITDTLDFGKIVGTRHANGRDW
;
A
#
# COMPACT_ATOMS: atom_id res chain seq x y z
N MET A 1 16.07 -66.34 -26.75
CA MET A 1 15.09 -66.39 -25.65
C MET A 1 15.89 -66.58 -24.36
N LYS A 2 16.04 -65.70 -23.36
CA LYS A 2 15.56 -64.35 -23.00
C LYS A 2 16.74 -63.70 -22.23
N ARG A 3 17.06 -62.43 -22.48
CA ARG A 3 18.01 -61.65 -21.66
C ARG A 3 17.26 -61.06 -20.48
N THR A 4 17.65 -61.40 -19.26
CA THR A 4 17.15 -60.82 -18.02
C THR A 4 17.90 -59.52 -17.75
N ILE A 5 17.25 -58.38 -18.02
CA ILE A 5 17.67 -57.06 -17.54
C ILE A 5 16.53 -56.60 -16.62
N TRP A 6 16.71 -56.78 -15.32
CA TRP A 6 15.88 -56.18 -14.28
C TRP A 6 16.82 -55.62 -13.24
N GLY A 7 16.82 -54.31 -13.06
CA GLY A 7 17.63 -53.68 -12.03
C GLY A 7 17.93 -52.20 -12.24
N MET A 8 17.01 -51.42 -12.82
CA MET A 8 17.09 -49.96 -12.71
C MET A 8 15.69 -49.34 -12.80
N ILE A 9 14.80 -49.79 -11.91
CA ILE A 9 13.51 -49.15 -11.69
C ILE A 9 13.70 -48.11 -10.59
N PHE A 10 13.89 -46.87 -11.06
CA PHE A 10 13.18 -45.71 -10.54
C PHE A 10 13.34 -45.39 -9.05
N LEU A 11 14.55 -45.07 -8.61
CA LEU A 11 14.79 -44.36 -7.35
C LEU A 11 14.73 -42.83 -7.55
N CYS A 12 13.72 -42.32 -8.28
CA CYS A 12 13.52 -40.88 -8.48
C CYS A 12 12.38 -40.28 -7.64
N PHE A 13 11.80 -41.04 -6.68
CA PHE A 13 10.70 -40.56 -5.83
C PHE A 13 11.11 -40.08 -4.43
N LEU A 14 12.40 -39.84 -4.17
CA LEU A 14 12.87 -39.32 -2.87
C LEU A 14 13.69 -38.03 -2.95
N ILE A 15 13.64 -37.35 -4.10
CA ILE A 15 13.89 -35.91 -4.09
C ILE A 15 12.50 -35.31 -3.86
N LYS A 16 12.10 -35.14 -2.60
CA LYS A 16 11.25 -34.00 -2.25
C LYS A 16 12.07 -32.78 -2.61
N GLY A 17 12.12 -32.47 -3.90
CA GLY A 17 12.53 -31.16 -4.36
C GLY A 17 11.68 -30.21 -3.56
N TYR A 18 12.30 -29.17 -3.04
CA TYR A 18 11.62 -28.01 -2.54
C TYR A 18 10.81 -27.44 -3.70
N ALA A 19 9.68 -28.08 -4.01
CA ALA A 19 8.69 -27.57 -4.92
C ALA A 19 8.21 -26.29 -4.24
N GLN A 20 8.35 -25.17 -4.94
CA GLN A 20 7.71 -23.93 -4.52
C GLN A 20 6.24 -24.27 -4.24
N GLU A 21 5.76 -23.92 -3.05
CA GLU A 21 4.33 -23.95 -2.79
C GLU A 21 3.66 -23.11 -3.88
N VAL A 22 2.68 -23.70 -4.56
CA VAL A 22 1.90 -22.98 -5.57
C VAL A 22 1.25 -21.81 -4.85
N PHE A 23 1.73 -20.61 -5.17
CA PHE A 23 1.30 -19.43 -4.45
C PHE A 23 -0.16 -19.12 -4.80
N GLN A 24 -1.04 -19.19 -3.80
CA GLN A 24 -2.39 -18.67 -3.94
C GLN A 24 -2.29 -17.16 -4.00
N GLN A 25 -2.73 -16.56 -5.11
CA GLN A 25 -2.78 -15.11 -5.25
C GLN A 25 -3.63 -14.51 -4.13
N GLU A 26 -3.00 -13.79 -3.20
CA GLU A 26 -3.71 -13.04 -2.17
C GLU A 26 -4.45 -11.85 -2.79
N LYS A 27 -5.58 -11.50 -2.18
CA LYS A 27 -6.49 -10.47 -2.69
C LYS A 27 -6.21 -9.08 -2.12
N ARG A 28 -4.96 -8.81 -1.75
CA ARG A 28 -4.52 -7.58 -1.07
C ARG A 28 -4.80 -6.29 -1.85
N ASP A 29 -4.96 -6.40 -3.16
CA ASP A 29 -5.18 -5.28 -4.09
C ASP A 29 -6.52 -5.39 -4.85
N TYR A 30 -7.55 -6.00 -4.21
CA TYR A 30 -8.86 -6.24 -4.86
C TYR A 30 -9.80 -5.04 -4.86
N ILE A 31 -9.50 -4.01 -4.07
CA ILE A 31 -10.30 -2.80 -3.96
C ILE A 31 -9.44 -1.62 -4.36
N TRP A 32 -9.83 -0.85 -5.37
CA TRP A 32 -9.11 0.39 -5.71
C TRP A 32 -9.96 1.59 -5.38
N LEU A 33 -9.42 2.43 -4.50
CA LEU A 33 -10.05 3.67 -4.06
C LEU A 33 -9.38 4.84 -4.78
N ILE A 34 -10.16 5.59 -5.57
CA ILE A 34 -9.67 6.72 -6.37
C ILE A 34 -10.64 7.90 -6.34
N GLY A 35 -10.16 9.09 -6.70
CA GLY A 35 -11.01 10.25 -6.93
C GLY A 35 -11.00 11.29 -5.82
N TYR A 36 -11.62 12.42 -6.16
CA TYR A 36 -11.71 13.64 -5.38
C TYR A 36 -13.07 14.27 -5.71
N GLY A 37 -13.78 14.79 -4.70
CA GLY A 37 -15.09 15.40 -4.90
C GLY A 37 -15.01 16.77 -5.56
N SER A 38 -15.81 17.06 -6.58
CA SER A 38 -15.84 18.43 -7.14
C SER A 38 -16.54 19.41 -6.19
N PHE A 39 -16.01 20.65 -6.11
CA PHE A 39 -16.66 21.78 -5.44
C PHE A 39 -18.08 22.11 -5.96
N SER A 40 -18.51 21.48 -7.06
CA SER A 40 -19.78 21.76 -7.74
C SER A 40 -20.99 20.95 -7.24
N ASN A 41 -20.86 20.11 -6.20
CA ASN A 41 -21.88 19.14 -5.78
C ASN A 41 -22.35 18.22 -6.92
N ASP A 42 -21.57 18.11 -7.99
CA ASP A 42 -21.87 17.29 -9.14
C ASP A 42 -21.50 15.84 -8.83
N ALA A 43 -22.51 14.99 -8.74
CA ALA A 43 -22.37 13.57 -8.46
C ALA A 43 -21.52 12.80 -9.49
N ARG A 44 -21.17 13.42 -10.63
CA ARG A 44 -20.21 12.87 -11.60
C ARG A 44 -18.76 12.96 -11.15
N PHE A 45 -18.44 13.83 -10.20
CA PHE A 45 -17.10 14.02 -9.65
C PHE A 45 -17.13 13.67 -8.17
N ASP A 46 -16.93 12.40 -7.89
CA ASP A 46 -16.84 11.91 -6.53
C ASP A 46 -15.77 10.82 -6.41
N ASN A 47 -15.50 10.46 -5.17
CA ASN A 47 -14.80 9.25 -4.80
C ASN A 47 -15.44 8.03 -5.48
N MET A 48 -14.57 7.22 -6.07
CA MET A 48 -14.92 5.97 -6.74
C MET A 48 -14.23 4.80 -6.07
N ARG A 49 -14.87 3.64 -6.21
CA ARG A 49 -14.38 2.33 -5.82
C ARG A 49 -14.44 1.41 -7.04
N MET A 50 -13.32 0.77 -7.36
CA MET A 50 -13.28 -0.38 -8.25
C MET A 50 -13.15 -1.65 -7.40
N ASP A 51 -14.00 -2.62 -7.65
CA ASP A 51 -14.10 -3.85 -6.89
C ASP A 51 -13.88 -5.06 -7.81
N PHE A 52 -12.77 -5.76 -7.58
CA PHE A 52 -12.28 -6.85 -8.42
C PHE A 52 -12.75 -8.24 -7.94
N HIS A 53 -13.71 -8.32 -7.02
CA HIS A 53 -14.32 -9.61 -6.64
C HIS A 53 -15.16 -10.21 -7.77
N GLU A 54 -15.65 -9.36 -8.67
CA GLU A 54 -16.49 -9.73 -9.80
C GLU A 54 -15.75 -9.55 -11.14
N ASN A 55 -16.19 -10.28 -12.17
CA ASN A 55 -15.71 -10.13 -13.53
C ASN A 55 -16.91 -9.97 -14.49
N PRO A 56 -17.13 -8.79 -15.09
CA PRO A 56 -16.25 -7.61 -15.11
C PRO A 56 -16.17 -6.87 -13.77
N VAL A 57 -15.09 -6.09 -13.59
CA VAL A 57 -14.88 -5.24 -12.41
C VAL A 57 -16.09 -4.35 -12.13
N VAL A 58 -16.51 -4.29 -10.87
CA VAL A 58 -17.61 -3.42 -10.44
C VAL A 58 -17.06 -2.05 -10.12
N ILE A 59 -17.60 -1.00 -10.74
CA ILE A 59 -17.24 0.39 -10.49
C ILE A 59 -18.44 1.08 -9.84
N SER A 60 -18.20 1.69 -8.67
CA SER A 60 -19.25 2.33 -7.87
C SER A 60 -18.78 3.63 -7.25
N ARG A 61 -19.74 4.46 -6.82
CA ARG A 61 -19.49 5.65 -6.01
C ARG A 61 -19.13 5.22 -4.58
N ASP A 62 -18.14 5.87 -4.00
CA ASP A 62 -17.70 5.63 -2.64
C ASP A 62 -17.99 6.88 -1.79
N PRO A 63 -18.86 6.80 -0.76
CA PRO A 63 -19.27 7.97 0.02
C PRO A 63 -18.23 8.43 1.05
N ARG A 64 -16.99 7.91 1.02
CA ARG A 64 -15.94 8.28 1.97
C ARG A 64 -15.63 9.78 1.99
N HIS A 65 -15.21 10.26 3.16
CA HIS A 65 -14.85 11.66 3.41
C HIS A 65 -13.33 11.91 3.37
N LEU A 66 -12.62 11.21 2.47
CA LEU A 66 -11.20 11.44 2.22
C LEU A 66 -10.99 11.59 0.71
N TRP A 67 -10.32 12.68 0.32
CA TRP A 67 -10.04 12.97 -1.08
C TRP A 67 -8.63 12.55 -1.47
N PHE A 68 -8.49 12.06 -2.71
CA PHE A 68 -7.23 11.69 -3.35
C PHE A 68 -6.97 12.59 -4.56
N ASP A 69 -6.20 13.67 -4.36
CA ASP A 69 -5.72 14.48 -5.49
C ASP A 69 -4.68 13.69 -6.31
N ILE A 70 -3.55 13.36 -5.68
CA ILE A 70 -2.44 12.64 -6.34
C ILE A 70 -2.04 11.40 -5.56
N THR A 71 -1.75 11.54 -4.27
CA THR A 71 -1.28 10.43 -3.44
C THR A 71 -2.45 9.61 -2.93
N ASN A 72 -2.42 8.31 -3.18
CA ASN A 72 -3.32 7.36 -2.56
C ASN A 72 -2.65 5.99 -2.42
N ALA A 73 -2.98 5.28 -1.36
CA ALA A 73 -2.78 3.84 -1.26
C ALA A 73 -3.88 3.24 -0.39
N ASN A 74 -4.18 1.98 -0.64
CA ASN A 74 -5.13 1.20 0.15
C ASN A 74 -4.64 -0.25 0.19
N ILE A 75 -5.13 -1.01 1.16
CA ILE A 75 -4.82 -2.44 1.24
C ILE A 75 -6.04 -3.21 1.73
N SER A 76 -6.19 -4.42 1.18
CA SER A 76 -7.19 -5.40 1.60
C SER A 76 -6.55 -6.53 2.40
N ASP A 77 -7.37 -7.32 3.09
CA ASP A 77 -6.93 -8.59 3.68
C ASP A 77 -6.64 -9.64 2.59
N ALA A 78 -6.24 -10.84 3.01
CA ALA A 78 -5.95 -11.93 2.08
C ALA A 78 -7.19 -12.38 1.28
N ASP A 79 -8.40 -12.12 1.81
CA ASP A 79 -9.69 -12.49 1.22
C ASP A 79 -10.30 -11.37 0.34
N GLY A 80 -9.71 -10.18 0.36
CA GLY A 80 -10.08 -9.04 -0.48
C GLY A 80 -10.91 -7.98 0.23
N ASN A 81 -11.14 -8.10 1.53
CA ASN A 81 -11.86 -7.09 2.29
C ASN A 81 -10.94 -5.89 2.54
N LEU A 82 -11.39 -4.68 2.19
CA LEU A 82 -10.67 -3.45 2.47
C LEU A 82 -10.34 -3.34 3.97
N LEU A 83 -9.09 -3.01 4.31
CA LEU A 83 -8.65 -2.82 5.70
C LEU A 83 -8.53 -1.34 6.04
N PHE A 84 -7.72 -0.63 5.27
CA PHE A 84 -7.46 0.79 5.47
C PHE A 84 -6.87 1.42 4.20
N TYR A 85 -6.83 2.75 4.18
CA TYR A 85 -6.36 3.54 3.06
C TYR A 85 -5.85 4.89 3.52
N THR A 86 -5.12 5.57 2.65
CA THR A 86 -4.53 6.88 2.93
C THR A 86 -4.49 7.75 1.69
N ASN A 87 -4.60 9.06 1.90
CA ASN A 87 -4.31 10.08 0.89
C ASN A 87 -2.90 10.70 1.05
N GLY A 88 -2.03 10.07 1.84
CA GLY A 88 -0.71 10.60 2.19
C GLY A 88 -0.71 11.67 3.29
N ILE A 89 -1.87 12.08 3.83
CA ILE A 89 -2.00 13.02 4.96
C ILE A 89 -2.60 12.33 6.18
N ALA A 90 -3.64 11.52 5.95
CA ALA A 90 -4.33 10.77 6.98
C ALA A 90 -4.54 9.31 6.56
N ILE A 91 -4.63 8.41 7.54
CA ILE A 91 -4.98 7.00 7.39
C ILE A 91 -6.40 6.81 7.88
N HIS A 92 -7.27 6.29 7.02
CA HIS A 92 -8.65 5.94 7.34
C HIS A 92 -8.82 4.43 7.31
N ASN A 93 -9.67 3.92 8.19
CA ASN A 93 -10.04 2.51 8.23
C ASN A 93 -11.13 2.18 7.18
N HIS A 94 -11.47 0.90 7.08
CA HIS A 94 -12.53 0.40 6.19
C HIS A 94 -13.94 0.93 6.50
N LEU A 95 -14.17 1.49 7.70
CA LEU A 95 -15.42 2.15 8.10
C LEU A 95 -15.48 3.61 7.62
N ASN A 96 -14.47 4.07 6.87
CA ASN A 96 -14.27 5.44 6.42
C ASN A 96 -14.01 6.46 7.53
N GLU A 97 -13.54 6.00 8.68
CA GLU A 97 -13.21 6.82 9.84
C GLU A 97 -11.70 7.02 9.93
N LEU A 98 -11.29 8.17 10.47
CA LEU A 98 -9.88 8.42 10.80
C LEU A 98 -9.40 7.33 11.76
N MET A 99 -8.35 6.59 11.36
CA MET A 99 -7.74 5.56 12.20
C MET A 99 -7.13 6.21 13.44
N GLU A 100 -7.13 5.52 14.58
CA GLU A 100 -6.46 6.04 15.78
C GLU A 100 -4.98 6.32 15.48
N ASN A 101 -4.55 7.55 15.78
CA ASN A 101 -3.21 8.07 15.46
C ASN A 101 -2.90 8.12 13.94
N GLY A 102 -3.93 8.08 13.09
CA GLY A 102 -3.83 8.05 11.62
C GLY A 102 -3.59 9.40 10.95
N ASP A 103 -3.75 10.52 11.63
CA ASP A 103 -3.53 11.87 11.12
C ASP A 103 -2.04 12.26 11.06
N GLY A 104 -1.69 13.32 10.34
CA GLY A 104 -0.34 13.90 10.40
C GLY A 104 0.75 13.04 9.78
N LEU A 105 0.43 12.26 8.75
CA LEU A 105 1.46 11.68 7.86
C LEU A 105 2.21 12.79 7.11
N ASN A 106 3.48 12.52 6.77
CA ASN A 106 4.35 13.44 6.02
C ASN A 106 4.44 14.83 6.68
N PRO A 107 5.23 14.98 7.76
CA PRO A 107 5.24 16.20 8.58
C PRO A 107 6.03 17.34 7.91
N ASP A 108 5.63 17.72 6.69
CA ASP A 108 6.23 18.76 5.86
C ASP A 108 5.23 19.90 5.54
N PRO A 109 5.70 21.02 4.95
CA PRO A 109 4.83 22.16 4.65
C PRO A 109 3.69 21.85 3.67
N TYR A 110 3.87 20.92 2.73
CA TYR A 110 2.87 20.63 1.70
C TYR A 110 1.67 19.90 2.27
N THR A 111 1.86 19.06 3.28
CA THR A 111 0.76 18.43 4.02
C THR A 111 -0.17 19.47 4.62
N GLN A 112 0.36 20.58 5.13
CA GLN A 112 -0.45 21.68 5.67
C GLN A 112 -1.17 22.46 4.55
N TRP A 113 -0.50 22.68 3.42
CA TRP A 113 -1.07 23.43 2.29
C TRP A 113 -2.17 22.67 1.55
N TRP A 114 -2.16 21.33 1.60
CA TRP A 114 -3.09 20.45 0.87
C TRP A 114 -3.98 19.61 1.78
N VAL A 115 -4.14 20.01 3.04
CA VAL A 115 -4.87 19.26 4.08
C VAL A 115 -6.26 18.77 3.65
N HIS A 116 -6.93 19.51 2.77
CA HIS A 116 -8.26 19.15 2.27
C HIS A 116 -8.22 18.29 1.01
N GLY A 117 -7.22 18.42 0.14
CA GLY A 117 -7.17 17.74 -1.16
C GLY A 117 -6.52 16.36 -1.16
N GLY A 118 -5.70 16.09 -0.15
CA GLY A 118 -4.79 14.96 -0.16
C GLY A 118 -3.41 15.37 -0.62
N TYR A 119 -2.44 14.51 -0.34
CA TYR A 119 -1.05 14.84 -0.53
C TYR A 119 -0.68 14.85 -2.02
N ILE A 120 0.23 15.75 -2.40
CA ILE A 120 0.58 16.01 -3.80
C ILE A 120 1.94 15.42 -4.17
N HIS A 121 2.04 14.09 -4.04
CA HIS A 121 3.26 13.33 -4.27
C HIS A 121 2.99 12.04 -5.06
N TYR A 122 3.44 12.01 -6.32
CA TYR A 122 3.25 10.85 -7.19
C TYR A 122 3.97 9.62 -6.64
N GLN A 123 3.27 8.49 -6.53
CA GLN A 123 3.86 7.23 -6.05
C GLN A 123 4.69 7.42 -4.76
N GLY A 124 4.20 8.28 -3.86
CA GLY A 124 4.87 8.67 -2.63
C GLY A 124 4.46 7.85 -1.40
N VAL A 125 3.60 6.84 -1.58
CA VAL A 125 3.16 5.94 -0.50
C VAL A 125 2.96 4.52 -1.03
N LEU A 126 3.36 3.54 -0.24
CA LEU A 126 3.20 2.11 -0.49
C LEU A 126 2.83 1.41 0.81
N ILE A 127 1.91 0.46 0.76
CA ILE A 127 1.49 -0.33 1.92
C ILE A 127 1.91 -1.78 1.71
N LEU A 128 2.63 -2.36 2.67
CA LEU A 128 3.10 -3.73 2.62
C LEU A 128 2.75 -4.47 3.93
N PRO A 129 2.31 -5.74 3.86
CA PRO A 129 2.19 -6.56 5.07
C PRO A 129 3.56 -6.77 5.71
N LEU A 130 3.62 -6.77 7.04
CA LEU A 130 4.83 -7.14 7.77
C LEU A 130 5.03 -8.66 7.65
N PRO A 131 6.19 -9.14 7.14
CA PRO A 131 6.45 -10.56 7.04
C PRO A 131 6.36 -11.26 8.40
N GLY A 132 5.58 -12.34 8.47
CA GLY A 132 5.38 -13.11 9.70
C GLY A 132 4.27 -12.58 10.63
N SER A 133 3.54 -11.53 10.22
CA SER A 133 2.34 -11.06 10.91
C SER A 133 1.12 -11.11 10.00
N THR A 134 -0.05 -11.38 10.57
CA THR A 134 -1.34 -11.35 9.88
C THR A 134 -2.04 -9.99 9.97
N SER A 135 -1.58 -9.11 10.86
CA SER A 135 -2.28 -7.89 11.28
C SER A 135 -1.44 -6.63 11.18
N LEU A 136 -0.11 -6.75 11.07
CA LEU A 136 0.80 -5.62 10.98
C LEU A 136 1.13 -5.25 9.54
N TYR A 137 1.17 -3.95 9.26
CA TYR A 137 1.45 -3.39 7.93
C TYR A 137 2.42 -2.21 8.05
N TYR A 138 3.39 -2.15 7.14
CA TYR A 138 4.18 -0.95 6.94
C TYR A 138 3.54 -0.07 5.87
N LEU A 139 3.39 1.20 6.20
CA LEU A 139 3.23 2.28 5.24
C LEU A 139 4.62 2.86 5.00
N LEU A 140 5.16 2.71 3.79
CA LEU A 140 6.38 3.37 3.34
C LEU A 140 5.97 4.62 2.59
N HIS A 141 6.47 5.78 3.00
CA HIS A 141 6.07 7.04 2.39
C HIS A 141 7.21 8.05 2.40
N SER A 142 7.14 9.08 1.56
CA SER A 142 8.15 10.14 1.50
C SER A 142 7.55 11.53 1.58
N GLU A 143 8.32 12.44 2.19
CA GLU A 143 7.97 13.86 2.23
C GLU A 143 8.27 14.53 0.90
N ARG A 144 7.72 15.73 0.78
CA ARG A 144 7.98 16.67 -0.29
C ARG A 144 8.71 17.83 0.35
N SER A 145 9.97 18.00 0.01
CA SER A 145 10.83 18.99 0.66
C SER A 145 10.94 20.25 -0.21
N ILE A 146 11.11 21.39 0.45
CA ILE A 146 11.46 22.64 -0.22
C ILE A 146 12.99 22.66 -0.37
N PRO A 147 13.53 22.67 -1.59
CA PRO A 147 14.98 22.73 -1.78
C PRO A 147 15.55 24.06 -1.28
N PRO A 148 16.84 24.09 -0.87
CA PRO A 148 17.52 25.35 -0.64
C PRO A 148 17.53 26.22 -1.92
N PRO A 149 17.45 27.56 -1.79
CA PRO A 149 17.52 28.46 -2.94
C PRO A 149 18.75 28.19 -3.82
N ASN A 150 18.57 28.24 -5.14
CA ASN A 150 19.63 28.08 -6.15
C ASN A 150 20.31 26.69 -6.22
N VAL A 151 19.79 25.67 -5.53
CA VAL A 151 20.35 24.31 -5.62
C VAL A 151 19.59 23.45 -6.64
N PHE A 152 18.27 23.54 -6.65
CA PHE A 152 17.41 22.64 -7.44
C PHE A 152 16.46 23.36 -8.41
N GLU A 153 16.68 24.65 -8.71
CA GLU A 153 15.97 25.41 -9.78
C GLU A 153 14.47 25.07 -9.97
N ASN A 154 13.67 25.14 -8.90
CA ASN A 154 12.23 24.82 -8.85
C ASN A 154 11.84 23.33 -8.95
N ASN A 155 12.79 22.40 -8.94
CA ASN A 155 12.47 20.98 -8.79
C ASN A 155 12.01 20.65 -7.38
N THR A 156 11.08 19.70 -7.31
CA THR A 156 10.69 19.09 -6.05
C THR A 156 11.71 18.03 -5.67
N VAL A 157 12.14 18.03 -4.41
CA VAL A 157 13.13 17.09 -3.87
C VAL A 157 12.56 16.37 -2.66
N VAL A 158 13.12 15.21 -2.34
CA VAL A 158 12.77 14.41 -1.18
C VAL A 158 14.03 14.25 -0.34
N PHE A 159 14.01 14.71 0.90
CA PHE A 159 15.12 14.49 1.84
C PHE A 159 14.89 13.35 2.80
N ASN A 160 13.63 12.97 3.02
CA ASN A 160 13.27 11.91 3.94
C ASN A 160 12.24 10.97 3.34
N SER A 161 12.45 9.68 3.58
CA SER A 161 11.40 8.69 3.55
C SER A 161 11.19 8.16 4.96
N TYR A 162 9.99 7.68 5.20
CA TYR A 162 9.52 7.24 6.50
C TYR A 162 8.87 5.87 6.37
N LYS A 163 8.86 5.17 7.51
CA LYS A 163 7.98 4.05 7.76
C LYS A 163 6.95 4.44 8.84
N THR A 164 5.73 3.96 8.67
CA THR A 164 4.64 4.04 9.64
C THR A 164 4.11 2.62 9.84
N LEU A 165 3.95 2.17 11.09
CA LEU A 165 3.48 0.83 11.43
C LEU A 165 2.00 0.89 11.83
N VAL A 166 1.18 0.12 11.13
CA VAL A 166 -0.25 -0.04 11.40
C VAL A 166 -0.52 -1.43 11.94
N ASP A 167 -1.37 -1.52 12.95
CA ASP A 167 -1.88 -2.78 13.51
C ASP A 167 -3.39 -2.85 13.37
N MET A 168 -3.87 -3.85 12.62
CA MET A 168 -5.28 -4.09 12.36
C MET A 168 -5.99 -4.94 13.43
N GLU A 169 -5.27 -5.51 14.40
CA GLU A 169 -5.91 -6.17 15.55
C GLU A 169 -6.51 -5.18 16.56
N GLN A 170 -6.10 -3.91 16.48
CA GLN A 170 -6.56 -2.87 17.38
C GLN A 170 -7.99 -2.41 17.05
N ASN A 171 -8.67 -1.84 18.04
CA ASN A 171 -9.98 -1.20 17.89
C ASN A 171 -11.04 -2.08 17.20
N ALA A 172 -11.09 -3.36 17.58
CA ALA A 172 -12.02 -4.35 17.02
C ALA A 172 -11.98 -4.44 15.48
N GLY A 173 -10.78 -4.34 14.89
CA GLY A 173 -10.57 -4.40 13.45
C GLY A 173 -10.56 -3.04 12.74
N ALA A 174 -10.82 -1.94 13.47
CA ALA A 174 -10.68 -0.58 12.93
C ALA A 174 -9.21 -0.13 12.83
N GLY A 175 -8.30 -0.82 13.51
CA GLY A 175 -6.86 -0.59 13.45
C GLY A 175 -6.36 0.63 14.23
N LYS A 176 -5.03 0.71 14.34
CA LYS A 176 -4.31 1.80 15.00
C LYS A 176 -2.91 1.97 14.40
N VAL A 177 -2.45 3.21 14.31
CA VAL A 177 -1.05 3.50 13.99
C VAL A 177 -0.20 3.41 15.27
N LEU A 178 0.72 2.45 15.31
CA LEU A 178 1.61 2.19 16.45
C LEU A 178 2.87 3.07 16.42
N GLU A 179 3.48 3.20 15.24
CA GLU A 179 4.64 4.06 14.99
C GLU A 179 4.34 4.91 13.76
N LYS A 180 4.65 6.21 13.78
CA LYS A 180 4.31 7.14 12.70
C LYS A 180 5.51 8.00 12.33
N ASN A 181 5.70 8.20 11.02
CA ASN A 181 6.76 9.05 10.46
C ASN A 181 8.16 8.70 10.99
N VAL A 182 8.47 7.41 11.20
CA VAL A 182 9.79 6.99 11.65
C VAL A 182 10.75 7.07 10.46
N PRO A 183 11.86 7.84 10.53
CA PRO A 183 12.79 7.96 9.40
C PRO A 183 13.30 6.60 8.93
N LEU A 184 13.24 6.38 7.63
CA LEU A 184 13.71 5.16 6.96
C LEU A 184 15.01 5.44 6.18
N ILE A 185 14.99 6.46 5.32
CA ILE A 185 16.15 6.95 4.58
C ILE A 185 16.16 8.47 4.66
N THR A 186 17.32 9.03 5.03
CA THR A 186 17.57 10.48 5.01
C THR A 186 18.75 10.76 4.08
N ASP A 187 18.42 11.13 2.84
CA ASP A 187 19.38 11.44 1.76
C ASP A 187 18.64 12.22 0.65
N THR A 188 19.34 12.58 -0.43
CA THR A 188 18.74 13.16 -1.64
C THR A 188 18.07 12.06 -2.45
N LEU A 189 16.75 11.94 -2.30
CA LEU A 189 15.93 10.95 -2.98
C LEU A 189 15.19 11.56 -4.16
N ASP A 190 14.87 10.72 -5.13
CA ASP A 190 14.03 11.09 -6.26
C ASP A 190 12.57 11.31 -5.81
N PHE A 191 11.84 12.12 -6.56
CA PHE A 191 10.45 12.43 -6.25
C PHE A 191 9.54 11.24 -6.58
N GLY A 192 9.17 10.49 -5.53
CA GLY A 192 8.21 9.40 -5.63
C GLY A 192 8.86 8.06 -5.97
N LYS A 193 8.24 7.32 -6.90
CA LYS A 193 8.73 6.03 -7.43
C LYS A 193 8.91 4.93 -6.37
N ILE A 194 8.21 5.04 -5.25
CA ILE A 194 8.20 3.98 -4.25
C ILE A 194 7.42 2.81 -4.81
N VAL A 195 8.10 1.67 -4.98
CA VAL A 195 7.51 0.42 -5.48
C VAL A 195 8.06 -0.75 -4.68
N GLY A 196 7.20 -1.73 -4.41
CA GLY A 196 7.57 -3.01 -3.80
C GLY A 196 7.64 -4.09 -4.87
N THR A 197 8.67 -4.92 -4.83
CA THR A 197 8.76 -6.13 -5.65
C THR A 197 8.70 -7.31 -4.72
N ARG A 198 7.85 -8.29 -4.98
CA ARG A 198 7.80 -9.46 -4.10
C ARG A 198 9.09 -10.28 -4.20
N HIS A 199 9.64 -10.68 -3.06
CA HIS A 199 10.82 -11.51 -3.01
C HIS A 199 10.48 -12.99 -3.28
N ALA A 200 11.45 -13.73 -3.82
CA ALA A 200 11.27 -15.10 -4.30
C ALA A 200 10.89 -16.12 -3.21
N ASN A 201 11.07 -15.77 -1.93
CA ASN A 201 10.69 -16.63 -0.81
C ASN A 201 9.16 -16.63 -0.54
N GLY A 202 8.40 -15.75 -1.21
CA GLY A 202 6.94 -15.69 -1.09
C GLY A 202 6.41 -15.16 0.25
N ARG A 203 7.25 -14.50 1.07
CA ARG A 203 6.86 -13.98 2.39
C ARG A 203 7.11 -12.50 2.53
N ASP A 204 8.17 -12.01 1.91
CA ASP A 204 8.57 -10.61 1.93
C ASP A 204 8.52 -9.98 0.53
N TRP A 205 8.69 -8.66 0.53
CA TRP A 205 8.74 -7.80 -0.64
C TRP A 205 10.14 -7.17 -0.65
#